data_AF-A0A2I0NF53-F1
#
_entry.id   AF-A0A2I0NF53-F1
#
_cell.length_a   1.000
_cell.length_b   1.000
_cell.length_c   1.000
_cell.angle_alpha   90.00
_cell.angle_beta   90.00
_cell.angle_gamma   90.00
#
_symmetry.space_group_name_H-M   'P 1'
#
loop_
_entity.id
_entity.type
_entity.pdbx_description
1 polymer ?
#
loop_
_entity_poly.entity_id
_entity_poly.type
_entity_poly.pdbx_seq_one_letter_code
_entity_poly.pdbx_strand_id
1 'polypeptide(L)'
;FEVNRLHGSGRPLAPITDTTGYLKVAASDRALAFNDPANTTLAGLPIGPRNGVFTVVVTDGSGNMVERTIEVDLDGIDATGGAGFGDDTSLDDLVTALNGVPNLNAQITSDGRLRVFTDSGFDVSFRDDSSGVLATLGVNAYFQGRDARDIAIAAPLAADPQRLTIGLTAGSNETALAIAGLRDRGLESLGGDTLNQRWLKSVERIAVRSVSAQTQARASSSVRESLEAQEASVSGVSLDEETLNMIAFQQQYSGAARFISVINELTDVLMGLV
;
A
#
# COMPACT_ATOMS: atom_id res chain seq x y z
N PHE A 1 6.11 1.54 -10.63
CA PHE A 1 7.59 1.56 -10.71
C PHE A 1 8.11 1.02 -12.03
N GLU A 2 8.03 -0.29 -12.33
CA GLU A 2 8.64 -0.87 -13.56
C GLU A 2 8.21 -0.21 -14.87
N VAL A 3 6.92 0.13 -15.02
CA VAL A 3 6.44 0.87 -16.20
C VAL A 3 7.11 2.24 -16.31
N ASN A 4 7.27 2.97 -15.19
CA ASN A 4 7.96 4.26 -15.18
C ASN A 4 9.45 4.10 -15.50
N ARG A 5 10.08 3.02 -15.04
CA ARG A 5 11.50 2.73 -15.33
C ARG A 5 11.73 2.53 -16.82
N LEU A 6 10.87 1.77 -17.49
CA LEU A 6 10.95 1.58 -18.94
C LEU A 6 10.55 2.85 -19.71
N HIS A 7 9.45 3.50 -19.34
CA HIS A 7 8.95 4.69 -20.03
C HIS A 7 9.88 5.90 -19.88
N GLY A 8 10.44 6.10 -18.68
CA GLY A 8 11.36 7.18 -18.38
C GLY A 8 12.68 7.06 -19.14
N SER A 9 13.11 5.82 -19.42
CA SER A 9 14.37 5.49 -20.10
C SER A 9 14.25 5.36 -21.62
N GLY A 10 13.32 6.08 -22.25
CA GLY A 10 13.26 6.14 -23.71
C GLY A 10 12.91 7.52 -24.24
N ARG A 11 12.72 7.61 -25.55
CA ARG A 11 12.45 8.86 -26.25
C ARG A 11 11.00 8.89 -26.76
N PRO A 12 10.18 9.84 -26.29
CA PRO A 12 8.85 10.07 -26.87
C PRO A 12 8.95 10.70 -28.26
N LEU A 13 7.83 10.72 -28.98
CA LEU A 13 7.75 11.35 -30.30
C LEU A 13 7.85 12.88 -30.19
N ALA A 14 7.17 13.46 -29.20
CA ALA A 14 7.32 14.87 -28.86
C ALA A 14 8.65 15.10 -28.14
N PRO A 15 9.51 16.03 -28.60
CA PRO A 15 10.76 16.34 -27.93
C PRO A 15 10.52 16.80 -26.48
N ILE A 16 11.30 16.27 -25.54
CA ILE A 16 11.24 16.73 -24.14
C ILE A 16 12.20 17.91 -24.00
N THR A 17 11.64 19.11 -23.88
CA THR A 17 12.42 20.33 -23.57
C THR A 17 12.29 20.74 -22.10
N ASP A 18 11.25 20.25 -21.43
CA ASP A 18 10.98 20.47 -20.01
C ASP A 18 10.20 19.29 -19.42
N THR A 19 10.72 18.76 -18.32
CA THR A 19 10.06 17.71 -17.55
C THR A 19 10.28 17.95 -16.06
N THR A 20 9.23 17.75 -15.29
CA THR A 20 9.28 17.83 -13.83
C THR A 20 8.87 16.48 -13.25
N GLY A 21 9.70 15.95 -12.37
CA GLY A 21 9.44 14.74 -11.62
C GLY A 21 8.20 14.88 -10.73
N TYR A 22 7.63 13.75 -10.33
CA TYR A 22 6.44 13.74 -9.50
C TYR A 22 6.75 13.79 -8.00
N LEU A 23 7.85 13.15 -7.59
CA LEU A 23 8.19 12.99 -6.17
C LEU A 23 8.62 14.33 -5.57
N LYS A 24 7.94 14.71 -4.48
CA LYS A 24 8.31 15.87 -3.67
C LYS A 24 9.30 15.44 -2.60
N VAL A 25 10.50 15.99 -2.65
CA VAL A 25 11.55 15.77 -1.65
C VAL A 25 11.56 16.92 -0.66
N ALA A 26 11.37 16.58 0.61
CA ALA A 26 11.40 17.53 1.71
C ALA A 26 12.74 18.26 1.74
N ALA A 27 12.75 19.54 2.13
CA ALA A 27 13.98 20.34 2.13
C ALA A 27 15.09 19.76 3.02
N SER A 28 14.73 19.09 4.13
CA SER A 28 15.65 18.38 5.01
C SER A 28 16.34 17.18 4.35
N ASP A 29 15.72 16.62 3.30
CA ASP A 29 16.11 15.33 2.73
C ASP A 29 16.90 15.49 1.43
N ARG A 30 17.10 16.73 0.94
CA ARG A 30 17.70 17.00 -0.38
C ARG A 30 19.20 16.77 -0.42
N ALA A 31 19.87 17.10 0.68
CA ALA A 31 21.31 16.90 0.88
C ALA A 31 21.64 15.56 1.55
N LEU A 32 20.62 14.77 1.94
CA LEU A 32 20.82 13.42 2.43
C LEU A 32 20.86 12.47 1.24
N ALA A 33 21.80 11.52 1.26
CA ALA A 33 21.89 10.47 0.26
C ALA A 33 20.55 9.73 0.11
N PHE A 34 20.24 9.24 -1.09
CA PHE A 34 18.95 8.59 -1.32
C PHE A 34 18.77 7.28 -0.55
N ASN A 35 19.87 6.61 -0.20
CA ASN A 35 19.89 5.38 0.59
C ASN A 35 20.10 5.62 2.11
N ASP A 36 20.29 6.88 2.55
CA ASP A 36 20.38 7.22 3.97
C ASP A 36 19.02 6.94 4.66
N PRO A 37 18.97 6.13 5.74
CA PRO A 37 17.75 5.90 6.51
C PRO A 37 17.11 7.18 7.09
N ALA A 38 17.89 8.25 7.28
CA ALA A 38 17.39 9.56 7.70
C ALA A 38 16.64 10.29 6.58
N ASN A 39 16.81 9.89 5.31
CA ASN A 39 16.05 10.41 4.19
C ASN A 39 14.61 9.87 4.21
N THR A 40 13.73 10.52 4.98
CA THR A 40 12.36 10.04 5.21
C THR A 40 11.50 10.01 3.95
N THR A 41 11.79 10.88 2.98
CA THR A 41 11.10 10.91 1.69
C THR A 41 11.30 9.60 0.94
N LEU A 42 12.55 9.11 0.86
CA LEU A 42 12.91 7.91 0.11
C LEU A 42 12.76 6.62 0.93
N ALA A 43 13.12 6.63 2.22
CA ALA A 43 13.05 5.46 3.09
C ALA A 43 11.64 4.86 3.21
N GLY A 44 10.59 5.67 3.01
CA GLY A 44 9.20 5.20 3.04
C GLY A 44 8.70 4.59 1.73
N LEU A 45 9.50 4.58 0.66
CA LEU A 45 9.05 4.07 -0.64
C LEU A 45 9.13 2.54 -0.69
N PRO A 46 8.13 1.85 -1.29
CA PRO A 46 8.19 0.40 -1.46
C PRO A 46 9.35 -0.07 -2.33
N ILE A 47 9.77 0.77 -3.28
CA ILE A 47 10.91 0.54 -4.19
C ILE A 47 11.62 1.90 -4.31
N GLY A 48 12.88 1.94 -3.89
CA GLY A 48 13.76 3.10 -4.01
C GLY A 48 14.78 2.95 -5.14
N PRO A 49 15.63 3.97 -5.36
CA PRO A 49 16.77 3.86 -6.26
C PRO A 49 17.80 2.91 -5.67
N ARG A 50 18.70 2.41 -6.52
CA ARG A 50 19.84 1.56 -6.16
C ARG A 50 21.10 2.05 -6.84
N ASN A 51 22.25 1.59 -6.37
CA ASN A 51 23.52 1.89 -7.00
C ASN A 51 23.48 1.52 -8.50
N GLY A 52 23.94 2.42 -9.35
CA GLY A 52 23.96 2.22 -10.79
C GLY A 52 24.19 3.51 -11.56
N VAL A 53 23.72 3.51 -12.80
CA VAL A 53 23.89 4.62 -13.74
C VAL A 53 22.63 4.83 -14.56
N PHE A 54 22.53 6.01 -15.17
CA PHE A 54 21.66 6.27 -16.31
C PHE A 54 22.36 7.20 -17.31
N THR A 55 21.93 7.16 -18.56
CA THR A 55 22.50 7.99 -19.63
C THR A 55 21.55 9.11 -19.99
N VAL A 56 22.06 10.33 -20.04
CA VAL A 56 21.37 11.51 -20.56
C VAL A 56 21.84 11.76 -21.98
N VAL A 57 20.88 11.94 -22.88
CA VAL A 57 21.13 12.25 -24.30
C VAL A 57 20.49 13.59 -24.60
N VAL A 58 21.29 14.61 -24.86
CA VAL A 58 20.84 15.93 -25.30
C VAL A 58 20.98 15.98 -26.82
N THR A 59 19.88 16.25 -27.53
CA THR A 59 19.82 16.31 -28.99
C THR A 59 19.59 17.75 -29.45
N ASP A 60 20.34 18.22 -30.44
CA ASP A 60 20.10 19.54 -31.06
C ASP A 60 19.03 19.49 -32.17
N GLY A 61 18.59 20.66 -32.63
CA GLY A 61 17.62 20.77 -33.73
C GLY A 61 18.09 20.24 -35.09
N SER A 62 19.38 19.89 -35.24
CA SER A 62 19.94 19.23 -36.43
C SER A 62 20.04 17.70 -36.27
N GLY A 63 19.72 17.18 -35.09
CA GLY A 63 19.79 15.75 -34.75
C GLY A 63 21.12 15.29 -34.16
N ASN A 64 22.08 16.18 -33.89
CA ASN A 64 23.33 15.80 -33.23
C ASN A 64 23.08 15.52 -31.75
N MET A 65 23.72 14.47 -31.22
CA MET A 65 23.52 14.01 -29.85
C MET A 65 24.79 14.15 -29.02
N VAL A 66 24.63 14.66 -27.80
CA VAL A 66 25.65 14.62 -26.74
C VAL A 66 25.15 13.66 -25.66
N GLU A 67 25.90 12.59 -25.43
CA GLU A 67 25.60 11.61 -24.40
C GLU A 67 26.50 11.80 -23.18
N ARG A 68 25.90 11.70 -21.99
CA ARG A 68 26.59 11.74 -20.70
C ARG A 68 25.98 10.70 -19.77
N THR A 69 26.81 9.81 -19.25
CA THR A 69 26.41 8.88 -18.19
C THR A 69 26.50 9.61 -16.85
N ILE A 70 25.43 9.50 -16.07
CA ILE A 70 25.34 10.01 -14.70
C ILE A 70 25.43 8.81 -13.78
N GLU A 71 26.40 8.87 -12.87
CA GLU A 71 26.57 7.89 -11.81
C GLU A 71 25.59 8.19 -10.67
N VAL A 72 24.96 7.13 -10.15
CA VAL A 72 24.08 7.16 -8.98
C VAL A 72 24.72 6.21 -7.99
N ASP A 73 25.67 6.75 -7.24
CA ASP A 73 26.36 6.02 -6.19
C ASP A 73 25.44 5.87 -4.98
N LEU A 74 25.18 4.63 -4.59
CA LEU A 74 24.33 4.25 -3.45
C LEU A 74 24.84 2.92 -2.88
N ASP A 75 26.15 2.71 -2.91
CA ASP A 75 26.76 1.44 -2.55
C ASP A 75 26.89 1.24 -1.02
N GLY A 76 26.68 2.31 -0.25
CA GLY A 76 26.74 2.31 1.21
C GLY A 76 28.16 2.27 1.76
N ILE A 77 29.13 2.71 0.95
CA ILE A 77 30.54 2.86 1.31
C ILE A 77 30.87 4.35 1.24
N ASP A 78 31.48 4.88 2.30
CA ASP A 78 31.92 6.27 2.31
C ASP A 78 33.21 6.49 1.50
N ALA A 79 33.54 7.75 1.22
CA ALA A 79 34.76 8.16 0.52
C ALA A 79 36.08 7.66 1.16
N THR A 80 36.06 7.17 2.40
CA THR A 80 37.22 6.58 3.09
C THR A 80 37.29 5.05 2.95
N GLY A 81 36.29 4.44 2.32
CA GLY A 81 36.11 2.99 2.19
C GLY A 81 35.42 2.35 3.41
N GLY A 82 34.89 3.14 4.34
CA GLY A 82 34.11 2.68 5.49
C GLY A 82 32.64 2.47 5.14
N ALA A 83 31.87 1.82 6.01
CA ALA A 83 30.42 1.75 5.82
C ALA A 83 29.79 3.11 6.14
N GLY A 84 29.09 3.72 5.17
CA GLY A 84 28.51 5.05 5.33
C GLY A 84 27.80 5.53 4.07
N PHE A 85 27.19 6.71 4.15
CA PHE A 85 26.43 7.33 3.05
C PHE A 85 26.94 8.74 2.71
N GLY A 86 28.17 9.06 3.11
CA GLY A 86 28.68 10.44 3.14
C GLY A 86 28.94 11.06 1.77
N ASP A 87 29.22 10.22 0.78
CA ASP A 87 29.43 10.55 -0.64
C ASP A 87 28.40 9.88 -1.57
N ASP A 88 27.50 9.08 -1.01
CA ASP A 88 26.37 8.53 -1.74
C ASP A 88 25.47 9.66 -2.28
N THR A 89 24.88 9.41 -3.45
CA THR A 89 24.19 10.41 -4.24
C THR A 89 22.94 10.94 -3.52
N SER A 90 22.90 12.25 -3.28
CA SER A 90 21.71 12.98 -2.85
C SER A 90 20.95 13.63 -4.02
N LEU A 91 19.82 14.28 -3.73
CA LEU A 91 19.10 15.05 -4.76
C LEU A 91 19.91 16.27 -5.22
N ASP A 92 20.61 16.92 -4.30
CA ASP A 92 21.44 18.08 -4.60
C ASP A 92 22.65 17.68 -5.48
N ASP A 93 23.24 16.50 -5.24
CA ASP A 93 24.31 15.95 -6.08
C ASP A 93 23.82 15.60 -7.47
N LEU A 94 22.63 14.97 -7.57
CA LEU A 94 22.03 14.65 -8.87
C LEU A 94 21.74 15.90 -9.69
N VAL A 95 21.24 16.97 -9.06
CA VAL A 95 21.03 18.27 -9.73
C VAL A 95 22.36 18.84 -10.22
N THR A 96 23.41 18.75 -9.40
CA THR A 96 24.75 19.21 -9.77
C THR A 96 25.30 18.42 -10.97
N ALA A 97 25.18 17.09 -10.95
CA ALA A 97 25.62 16.22 -12.03
C ALA A 97 24.88 16.50 -13.35
N LEU A 98 23.56 16.70 -13.30
CA LEU A 98 22.76 17.04 -14.47
C LEU A 98 23.12 18.42 -15.05
N ASN A 99 23.37 19.42 -14.19
CA ASN A 99 23.85 20.74 -14.63
C ASN A 99 25.27 20.71 -15.22
N GLY A 100 26.03 19.63 -15.00
CA GLY A 100 27.32 19.39 -15.68
C GLY A 100 27.18 18.96 -17.14
N VAL A 101 25.97 18.63 -17.61
CA VAL A 101 25.72 18.21 -19.00
C VAL A 101 25.47 19.45 -19.88
N PRO A 102 26.19 19.62 -21.00
CA PRO A 102 26.00 20.79 -21.87
C PRO A 102 24.57 20.93 -22.40
N ASN A 103 24.04 22.16 -22.36
CA ASN A 103 22.68 22.55 -22.78
C ASN A 103 21.54 21.89 -21.99
N LEU A 104 21.86 21.31 -20.82
CA LEU A 104 20.91 20.76 -19.88
C LEU A 104 20.96 21.55 -18.57
N ASN A 105 19.79 21.83 -18.02
CA ASN A 105 19.63 22.49 -16.75
C ASN A 105 18.75 21.62 -15.85
N ALA A 106 19.11 21.54 -14.58
CA ALA A 106 18.35 20.87 -13.54
C ALA A 106 18.18 21.79 -12.34
N GLN A 107 17.00 21.77 -11.74
CA GLN A 107 16.71 22.51 -10.52
C GLN A 107 15.69 21.79 -9.66
N ILE A 108 15.66 22.15 -8.38
CA ILE A 108 14.61 21.73 -7.46
C ILE A 108 13.55 22.84 -7.44
N THR A 109 12.32 22.50 -7.79
CA THR A 109 11.19 23.44 -7.73
C THR A 109 10.90 23.86 -6.29
N SER A 110 10.14 24.94 -6.11
CA SER A 110 9.74 25.40 -4.77
C SER A 110 8.96 24.35 -3.97
N ASP A 111 8.24 23.46 -4.64
CA ASP A 111 7.53 22.33 -4.02
C ASP A 111 8.38 21.06 -3.86
N GLY A 112 9.68 21.12 -4.16
CA GLY A 112 10.65 20.06 -3.87
C GLY A 112 10.78 18.97 -4.94
N ARG A 113 10.40 19.24 -6.20
CA ARG A 113 10.51 18.27 -7.30
C ARG A 113 11.72 18.57 -8.16
N LEU A 114 12.34 17.52 -8.69
CA LEU A 114 13.37 17.66 -9.72
C LEU A 114 12.72 18.14 -11.02
N ARG A 115 13.15 19.28 -11.55
CA ARG A 115 12.83 19.75 -12.90
C ARG A 115 14.09 19.71 -13.75
N VAL A 116 13.97 19.15 -14.94
CA VAL A 116 15.03 19.07 -15.95
C VAL A 116 14.52 19.73 -17.21
N PHE A 117 15.28 20.68 -17.75
CA PHE A 117 14.93 21.44 -18.94
C PHE A 117 16.17 21.76 -19.77
N THR A 118 15.98 21.98 -21.06
CA THR A 118 17.08 22.23 -22.00
C THR A 118 17.14 23.69 -22.41
N ASP A 119 18.30 24.09 -22.93
CA ASP A 119 18.43 25.38 -23.62
C ASP A 119 17.61 25.38 -24.93
N SER A 120 17.29 26.57 -25.43
CA SER A 120 16.50 26.72 -26.66
C SER A 120 17.16 26.01 -27.84
N GLY A 121 16.39 25.15 -28.53
CA GLY A 121 16.86 24.39 -29.70
C GLY A 121 17.41 23.01 -29.37
N PHE A 122 17.31 22.56 -28.12
CA PHE A 122 17.70 21.23 -27.68
C PHE A 122 16.54 20.47 -27.05
N ASP A 123 16.56 19.14 -27.14
CA ASP A 123 15.70 18.23 -26.38
C ASP A 123 16.52 17.19 -25.61
N VAL A 124 15.94 16.60 -24.56
CA VAL A 124 16.57 15.60 -23.72
C VAL A 124 15.82 14.27 -23.79
N SER A 125 16.56 13.17 -23.75
CA SER A 125 16.03 11.84 -23.49
C SER A 125 16.94 11.13 -22.49
N PHE A 126 16.39 10.15 -21.78
CA PHE A 126 17.14 9.33 -20.84
C PHE A 126 17.15 7.88 -21.35
N ARG A 127 18.23 7.16 -21.08
CA ARG A 127 18.43 5.76 -21.46
C ARG A 127 19.17 5.00 -20.38
N ASP A 128 19.11 3.67 -20.46
CA ASP A 128 19.94 2.76 -19.67
C ASP A 128 19.92 3.01 -18.14
N ASP A 129 18.75 3.37 -17.58
CA ASP A 129 18.60 3.56 -16.14
C ASP A 129 18.59 2.23 -15.38
N SER A 130 19.77 1.86 -14.91
CA SER A 130 20.00 0.72 -14.02
C SER A 130 19.73 1.04 -12.55
N SER A 131 19.85 2.31 -12.16
CA SER A 131 19.64 2.82 -10.80
C SER A 131 18.16 2.91 -10.43
N GLY A 132 17.28 3.13 -11.40
CA GLY A 132 15.86 3.38 -11.20
C GLY A 132 15.57 4.77 -10.60
N VAL A 133 16.56 5.67 -10.51
CA VAL A 133 16.39 7.00 -9.90
C VAL A 133 15.36 7.84 -10.65
N LEU A 134 15.31 7.75 -11.99
CA LEU A 134 14.37 8.51 -12.79
C LEU A 134 12.93 8.04 -12.54
N ALA A 135 12.74 6.74 -12.40
CA ALA A 135 11.44 6.15 -12.08
C ALA A 135 10.97 6.51 -10.66
N THR A 136 11.89 6.55 -9.69
CA THR A 136 11.63 6.94 -8.30
C THR A 136 11.22 8.41 -8.20
N LEU A 137 12.01 9.31 -8.81
CA LEU A 137 11.73 10.74 -8.83
C LEU A 137 10.53 11.10 -9.72
N GLY A 138 10.16 10.19 -10.62
CA GLY A 138 9.04 10.35 -11.55
C GLY A 138 9.37 11.22 -12.76
N VAL A 139 10.64 11.30 -13.15
CA VAL A 139 11.08 12.03 -14.35
C VAL A 139 10.60 11.28 -15.59
N ASN A 140 9.88 11.99 -16.48
CA ASN A 140 9.28 11.39 -17.69
C ASN A 140 8.45 10.12 -17.40
N ALA A 141 7.75 10.11 -16.27
CA ALA A 141 6.99 8.93 -15.82
C ALA A 141 5.72 8.70 -16.64
N TYR A 142 5.31 7.42 -16.76
CA TYR A 142 4.01 7.04 -17.32
C TYR A 142 2.89 7.20 -16.28
N PHE A 143 3.15 6.71 -15.06
CA PHE A 143 2.26 6.80 -13.91
C PHE A 143 2.79 7.80 -12.88
N GLN A 144 1.87 8.52 -12.26
CA GLN A 144 2.07 9.26 -11.02
C GLN A 144 1.34 8.57 -9.86
N GLY A 145 1.62 9.00 -8.64
CA GLY A 145 1.08 8.41 -7.41
C GLY A 145 2.11 7.53 -6.69
N ARG A 146 1.88 7.30 -5.40
CA ARG A 146 2.77 6.50 -4.53
C ARG A 146 2.20 5.11 -4.27
N ASP A 147 0.88 4.95 -4.26
CA ASP A 147 0.22 3.69 -3.95
C ASP A 147 -1.08 3.48 -4.73
N ALA A 148 -1.83 2.42 -4.40
CA ALA A 148 -3.05 2.07 -5.12
C ALA A 148 -4.18 3.11 -4.98
N ARG A 149 -4.11 4.03 -4.02
CA ARG A 149 -5.13 5.06 -3.78
C ARG A 149 -4.99 6.28 -4.69
N ASP A 150 -3.77 6.59 -5.12
CA ASP A 150 -3.44 7.82 -5.85
C ASP A 150 -2.76 7.57 -7.21
N ILE A 151 -2.59 6.29 -7.60
CA ILE A 151 -2.05 5.93 -8.91
C ILE A 151 -2.91 6.50 -10.05
N ALA A 152 -2.27 7.23 -10.97
CA ALA A 152 -2.91 7.82 -12.13
C ALA A 152 -1.92 7.94 -13.30
N ILE A 153 -2.40 8.20 -14.51
CA ILE A 153 -1.53 8.59 -15.63
C ILE A 153 -0.87 9.93 -15.30
N ALA A 154 0.41 10.06 -15.59
CA ALA A 154 1.15 11.29 -15.34
C ALA A 154 0.50 12.46 -16.11
N ALA A 155 0.27 13.57 -15.43
CA ALA A 155 -0.44 14.73 -16.01
C ALA A 155 0.13 15.22 -17.36
N PRO A 156 1.46 15.28 -17.58
CA PRO A 156 2.01 15.69 -18.88
C PRO A 156 1.67 14.71 -20.00
N LEU A 157 1.66 13.41 -19.72
CA LEU A 157 1.31 12.37 -20.70
C LEU A 157 -0.21 12.35 -20.98
N ALA A 158 -1.03 12.57 -19.96
CA ALA A 158 -2.47 12.67 -20.12
C ALA A 158 -2.89 13.91 -20.95
N ALA A 159 -2.14 15.00 -20.84
CA ALA A 159 -2.37 16.23 -21.60
C ALA A 159 -1.87 16.14 -23.05
N ASP A 160 -0.77 15.42 -23.29
CA ASP A 160 -0.20 15.23 -24.62
C ASP A 160 0.23 13.77 -24.84
N PRO A 161 -0.58 12.98 -25.57
CA PRO A 161 -0.25 11.59 -25.92
C PRO A 161 1.03 11.44 -26.77
N GLN A 162 1.53 12.51 -27.41
CA GLN A 162 2.80 12.45 -28.14
C GLN A 162 4.01 12.32 -27.21
N ARG A 163 3.81 12.57 -25.90
CA ARG A 163 4.80 12.29 -24.85
C ARG A 163 4.88 10.82 -24.45
N LEU A 164 4.10 9.94 -25.08
CA LEU A 164 4.24 8.50 -24.88
C LEU A 164 5.59 8.03 -25.43
N THR A 165 6.40 7.44 -24.57
CA THR A 165 7.65 6.80 -24.97
C THR A 165 7.35 5.47 -25.66
N ILE A 166 7.70 5.37 -26.94
CA ILE A 166 7.46 4.18 -27.77
C ILE A 166 8.75 3.34 -27.92
N GLY A 167 9.91 3.99 -28.02
CA GLY A 167 11.21 3.32 -28.19
C GLY A 167 12.38 4.15 -27.67
N LEU A 168 13.59 3.63 -27.85
CA LEU A 168 14.84 4.31 -27.46
C LEU A 168 15.27 5.37 -28.48
N THR A 169 14.92 5.15 -29.75
CA THR A 169 15.22 6.02 -30.90
C THR A 169 13.95 6.29 -31.70
N ALA A 170 13.98 7.33 -32.55
CA ALA A 170 12.87 7.62 -33.44
C ALA A 170 12.58 6.42 -34.36
N GLY A 171 11.33 5.96 -34.39
CA GLY A 171 10.90 4.80 -35.20
C GLY A 171 11.06 3.43 -34.53
N SER A 172 11.64 3.34 -33.33
CA SER A 172 11.68 2.11 -32.51
C SER A 172 10.39 1.94 -31.71
N ASN A 173 10.01 0.69 -31.43
CA ASN A 173 8.90 0.31 -30.55
C ASN A 173 9.33 -0.55 -29.33
N GLU A 174 10.64 -0.60 -29.06
CA GLU A 174 11.23 -1.48 -28.05
C GLU A 174 10.69 -1.22 -26.65
N THR A 175 10.51 0.06 -26.27
CA THR A 175 9.99 0.43 -24.95
C THR A 175 8.53 0.00 -24.80
N ALA A 176 7.70 0.19 -25.82
CA ALA A 176 6.30 -0.23 -25.81
C ALA A 176 6.18 -1.76 -25.70
N LEU A 177 7.01 -2.51 -26.44
CA LEU A 177 7.07 -3.97 -26.35
C LEU A 177 7.56 -4.45 -24.98
N ALA A 178 8.57 -3.79 -24.41
CA ALA A 178 9.07 -4.10 -23.07
C ALA A 178 8.00 -3.86 -21.99
N ILE A 179 7.24 -2.77 -22.10
CA ILE A 179 6.10 -2.48 -21.20
C ILE A 179 5.01 -3.55 -21.36
N ALA A 180 4.68 -3.95 -22.59
CA ALA A 180 3.70 -5.02 -22.82
C ALA A 180 4.17 -6.36 -22.21
N GLY A 181 5.46 -6.66 -22.32
CA GLY A 181 6.08 -7.85 -21.73
C GLY A 181 6.10 -7.88 -20.20
N LEU A 182 5.91 -6.75 -19.51
CA LEU A 182 5.82 -6.72 -18.04
C LEU A 182 4.65 -7.54 -17.49
N ARG A 183 3.61 -7.78 -18.29
CA ARG A 183 2.47 -8.62 -17.90
C ARG A 183 2.89 -10.04 -17.54
N ASP A 184 3.83 -10.59 -18.31
CA ASP A 184 4.23 -12.00 -18.26
C ASP A 184 5.60 -12.19 -17.60
N ARG A 185 6.33 -11.10 -17.33
CA ARG A 185 7.65 -11.13 -16.69
C ARG A 185 7.53 -11.21 -15.16
N GLY A 186 8.28 -12.15 -14.58
CA GLY A 186 8.50 -12.21 -13.14
C GLY A 186 9.33 -11.02 -12.66
N LEU A 187 8.84 -10.32 -11.62
CA LEU A 187 9.50 -9.13 -11.07
C LEU A 187 10.17 -9.45 -9.74
N GLU A 188 11.44 -9.07 -9.61
CA GLU A 188 12.21 -9.26 -8.37
C GLU A 188 11.55 -8.59 -7.16
N SER A 189 11.02 -7.38 -7.35
CA SER A 189 10.24 -6.64 -6.33
C SER A 189 8.97 -7.36 -5.87
N LEU A 190 8.49 -8.34 -6.65
CA LEU A 190 7.36 -9.19 -6.31
C LEU A 190 7.78 -10.61 -5.89
N GLY A 191 9.07 -10.85 -5.65
CA GLY A 191 9.61 -12.15 -5.31
C GLY A 191 9.66 -13.13 -6.50
N GLY A 192 9.78 -12.61 -7.72
CA GLY A 192 9.79 -13.38 -8.95
C GLY A 192 8.41 -13.62 -9.57
N ASP A 193 7.33 -13.19 -8.92
CA ASP A 193 5.96 -13.29 -9.45
C ASP A 193 5.72 -12.30 -10.59
N THR A 194 4.87 -12.68 -11.55
CA THR A 194 4.26 -11.74 -12.49
C THR A 194 3.21 -10.87 -11.79
N LEU A 195 2.82 -9.76 -12.44
CA LEU A 195 1.75 -8.89 -11.94
C LEU A 195 0.44 -9.66 -11.68
N ASN A 196 0.07 -10.56 -12.59
CA ASN A 196 -1.14 -11.38 -12.47
C ASN A 196 -1.03 -12.40 -11.33
N GLN A 197 0.12 -13.07 -11.19
CA GLN A 197 0.36 -14.02 -10.10
C GLN A 197 0.29 -13.32 -8.74
N ARG A 198 0.91 -12.13 -8.62
CA ARG A 198 0.88 -11.34 -7.38
C ARG A 198 -0.53 -10.93 -6.99
N TRP A 199 -1.35 -10.51 -7.97
CA TRP A 199 -2.74 -10.18 -7.74
C TRP A 199 -3.55 -11.41 -7.30
N LEU A 200 -3.42 -12.55 -7.99
CA LEU A 200 -4.09 -13.80 -7.64
C LEU A 200 -3.73 -14.26 -6.22
N LYS A 201 -2.45 -14.30 -5.86
CA LYS A 201 -2.01 -14.64 -4.48
C LYS A 201 -2.58 -13.71 -3.42
N SER A 202 -2.82 -12.44 -3.75
CA SER A 202 -3.44 -11.48 -2.84
C SER A 202 -4.92 -11.80 -2.63
N VAL A 203 -5.65 -12.13 -3.70
CA VAL A 203 -7.05 -12.58 -3.64
C VAL A 203 -7.17 -13.89 -2.86
N GLU A 204 -6.30 -14.87 -3.14
CA GLU A 204 -6.25 -16.17 -2.44
C GLU A 204 -6.02 -15.99 -0.93
N ARG A 205 -5.09 -15.12 -0.53
CA ARG A 205 -4.84 -14.81 0.88
C ARG A 205 -6.08 -14.28 1.58
N ILE A 206 -6.82 -13.39 0.93
CA ILE A 206 -8.07 -12.83 1.48
C ILE A 206 -9.13 -13.94 1.58
N ALA A 207 -9.27 -14.77 0.55
CA ALA A 207 -10.22 -15.87 0.51
C ALA A 207 -9.97 -16.89 1.65
N VAL A 208 -8.72 -17.34 1.83
CA VAL A 208 -8.34 -18.27 2.91
C VAL A 208 -8.62 -17.67 4.29
N ARG A 209 -8.28 -16.39 4.51
CA ARG A 209 -8.58 -15.70 5.79
C ARG A 209 -10.09 -15.57 6.03
N SER A 210 -10.87 -15.29 5.00
CA SER A 210 -12.32 -15.19 5.10
C SER A 210 -12.96 -16.53 5.48
N VAL A 211 -12.53 -17.62 4.84
CA VAL A 211 -13.01 -18.99 5.16
C VAL A 211 -12.63 -19.37 6.58
N SER A 212 -11.38 -19.11 6.99
CA SER A 212 -10.93 -19.37 8.36
C SER A 212 -11.75 -18.60 9.40
N ALA A 213 -11.99 -17.31 9.18
CA ALA A 213 -12.81 -16.48 10.07
C ALA A 213 -14.27 -16.98 10.14
N GLN A 214 -14.85 -17.39 9.01
CA GLN A 214 -16.22 -17.93 8.99
C GLN A 214 -16.32 -19.26 9.73
N THR A 215 -15.34 -20.14 9.59
CA THR A 215 -15.27 -21.41 10.35
C THR A 215 -15.15 -21.15 11.85
N GLN A 216 -14.29 -20.20 12.27
CA GLN A 216 -14.17 -19.83 13.68
C GLN A 216 -15.47 -19.24 14.24
N ALA A 217 -16.15 -18.39 13.47
CA ALA A 217 -17.44 -17.83 13.86
C ALA A 217 -18.51 -18.91 14.03
N ARG A 218 -18.58 -19.89 13.12
CA ARG A 218 -19.50 -21.03 13.23
C ARG A 218 -19.21 -21.88 14.47
N ALA A 219 -17.95 -22.23 14.71
CA ALA A 219 -17.56 -22.98 15.90
C ALA A 219 -17.94 -22.25 17.19
N SER A 220 -17.70 -20.93 17.23
CA SER A 220 -18.06 -20.10 18.39
C SER A 220 -19.59 -20.02 18.60
N SER A 221 -20.37 -19.96 17.51
CA SER A 221 -21.85 -20.03 17.59
C SER A 221 -22.32 -21.35 18.18
N SER A 222 -21.77 -22.48 17.72
CA SER A 222 -22.15 -23.79 18.25
C SER A 222 -21.78 -23.96 19.72
N VAL A 223 -20.63 -23.44 20.15
CA VAL A 223 -20.25 -23.43 21.58
C VAL A 223 -21.23 -22.57 22.38
N ARG A 224 -21.58 -21.38 21.90
CA ARG A 224 -22.58 -20.51 22.55
C ARG A 224 -23.93 -21.21 22.68
N GLU A 225 -24.45 -21.77 21.60
CA GLU A 225 -25.73 -22.50 21.60
C GLU A 225 -25.72 -23.68 22.58
N SER A 226 -24.60 -24.40 22.70
CA SER A 226 -24.45 -25.47 23.68
C SER A 226 -24.46 -24.96 25.13
N LEU A 227 -23.81 -23.83 25.40
CA LEU A 227 -23.81 -23.20 26.73
C LEU A 227 -25.18 -22.64 27.09
N GLU A 228 -25.89 -22.01 26.15
CA GLU A 228 -27.28 -21.55 26.33
C GLU A 228 -28.22 -22.71 26.65
N ALA A 229 -28.06 -23.86 25.97
CA ALA A 229 -28.83 -25.06 26.27
C ALA A 229 -28.52 -25.64 27.67
N GLN A 230 -27.25 -25.60 28.11
CA GLN A 230 -26.85 -26.02 29.46
C GLN A 230 -27.41 -25.08 30.52
N GLU A 231 -27.34 -23.77 30.30
CA GLU A 231 -27.94 -22.76 31.19
C GLU A 231 -29.45 -22.98 31.32
N ALA A 232 -30.15 -23.16 30.21
CA ALA A 232 -31.58 -23.45 30.21
C ALA A 232 -31.92 -24.79 30.90
N SER A 233 -31.02 -25.77 30.89
CA SER A 233 -31.23 -27.04 31.60
C SER A 233 -31.05 -26.94 33.12
N VAL A 234 -30.17 -26.04 33.59
CA VAL A 234 -29.88 -25.89 35.03
C VAL A 234 -30.77 -24.83 35.66
N SER A 235 -30.99 -23.71 34.98
CA SER A 235 -31.81 -22.59 35.44
C SER A 235 -33.25 -22.65 34.93
N GLY A 236 -33.57 -23.58 34.02
CA GLY A 236 -34.93 -23.79 33.56
C GLY A 236 -35.77 -24.43 34.64
N VAL A 237 -36.91 -23.82 34.94
CA VAL A 237 -37.93 -24.39 35.82
C VAL A 237 -39.00 -25.05 34.95
N SER A 238 -39.39 -26.27 35.30
CA SER A 238 -40.51 -26.92 34.62
C SER A 238 -41.81 -26.28 35.10
N LEU A 239 -42.52 -25.61 34.19
CA LEU A 239 -43.78 -24.94 34.51
C LEU A 239 -44.82 -25.92 35.06
N ASP A 240 -44.76 -27.19 34.62
CA ASP A 240 -45.64 -28.26 35.11
C ASP A 240 -45.27 -28.68 36.55
N GLU A 241 -43.99 -28.75 36.91
CA GLU A 241 -43.57 -29.04 38.30
C GLU A 241 -43.89 -27.88 39.25
N GLU A 242 -43.63 -26.64 38.82
CA GLU A 242 -44.04 -25.44 39.57
C GLU A 242 -45.57 -25.39 39.76
N THR A 243 -46.34 -25.76 38.73
CA THR A 243 -47.81 -25.84 38.81
C THR A 243 -48.26 -26.95 39.76
N LEU A 244 -47.63 -28.13 39.73
CA LEU A 244 -47.93 -29.22 40.66
C LEU A 244 -47.60 -28.83 42.11
N ASN A 245 -46.45 -28.20 42.35
CA ASN A 245 -46.09 -27.67 43.67
C ASN A 245 -47.09 -26.60 44.13
N MET A 246 -47.51 -25.71 43.24
CA MET A 246 -48.52 -24.70 43.53
C MET A 246 -49.86 -25.32 43.93
N ILE A 247 -50.34 -26.33 43.19
CA ILE A 247 -51.57 -27.07 43.53
C ILE A 247 -51.41 -27.78 44.88
N ALA A 248 -50.26 -28.39 45.15
CA ALA A 248 -49.98 -29.04 46.42
C ALA A 248 -50.01 -28.04 47.59
N PHE A 249 -49.38 -26.88 47.43
CA PHE A 249 -49.44 -25.80 48.43
C PHE A 249 -50.87 -25.28 48.64
N GLN A 250 -51.67 -25.15 47.57
CA GLN A 250 -53.08 -24.77 47.67
C GLN A 250 -53.91 -25.82 48.42
N GLN A 251 -53.66 -27.11 48.18
CA GLN A 251 -54.31 -28.21 48.91
C GLN A 251 -53.90 -28.24 50.39
N GLN A 252 -52.62 -28.06 50.70
CA GLN A 252 -52.15 -27.97 52.08
C GLN A 252 -52.75 -26.76 52.81
N TYR A 253 -52.82 -25.59 52.15
CA TYR A 253 -53.42 -24.40 52.72
C TYR A 253 -54.91 -24.59 53.02
N SER A 254 -55.67 -25.16 52.08
CA SER A 254 -57.10 -25.45 52.29
C SER A 254 -57.33 -26.52 53.37
N GLY A 255 -56.44 -27.52 53.47
CA GLY A 255 -56.44 -28.48 54.58
C GLY A 255 -56.19 -27.82 55.94
N ALA A 256 -55.17 -26.96 56.04
CA ALA A 256 -54.84 -26.21 57.24
C ALA A 256 -55.98 -25.25 57.64
N ALA A 257 -56.59 -24.56 56.68
CA ALA A 257 -57.75 -23.70 56.92
C ALA A 257 -58.93 -24.49 57.49
N ARG A 258 -59.23 -25.67 56.95
CA ARG A 258 -60.24 -26.59 57.50
C ARG A 258 -59.92 -27.04 58.91
N PHE A 259 -58.67 -27.39 59.18
CA PHE A 259 -58.22 -27.78 60.52
C PHE A 259 -58.40 -26.65 61.54
N ILE A 260 -58.04 -25.41 61.16
CA ILE A 260 -58.27 -24.21 61.98
C ILE A 260 -59.77 -23.98 62.19
N SER A 261 -60.61 -24.13 61.17
CA SER A 261 -62.07 -24.01 61.31
C SER A 261 -62.63 -25.02 62.30
N VAL A 262 -62.17 -26.28 62.26
CA VAL A 262 -62.58 -27.32 63.22
C VAL A 262 -62.09 -26.99 64.63
N ILE A 263 -60.86 -26.49 64.78
CA ILE A 263 -60.36 -26.03 66.09
C ILE A 263 -61.21 -24.87 66.62
N ASN A 264 -61.57 -23.91 65.78
CA ASN A 264 -62.43 -22.79 66.18
C ASN A 264 -63.82 -23.29 66.62
N GLU A 265 -64.44 -24.21 65.86
CA GLU A 265 -65.70 -24.83 66.28
C GLU A 265 -65.57 -25.57 67.63
N LEU A 266 -64.51 -26.34 67.82
CA LEU A 266 -64.25 -27.03 69.09
C LEU A 266 -64.03 -26.04 70.25
N THR A 267 -63.35 -24.92 69.98
CA THR A 267 -63.11 -23.87 70.97
C THR A 267 -64.40 -23.15 71.33
N ASP A 268 -65.26 -22.86 70.36
CA ASP A 268 -66.58 -22.26 70.58
C ASP A 268 -67.50 -23.18 71.39
N VAL A 269 -67.48 -24.50 71.12
CA VAL A 269 -68.22 -25.49 71.93
C VAL A 269 -67.72 -25.53 73.37
N LEU A 270 -66.40 -25.47 73.58
CA LEU A 270 -65.82 -25.42 74.94
C LEU A 270 -66.17 -24.12 75.67
N MET A 271 -66.16 -22.97 74.97
CA MET A 271 -66.56 -21.68 75.56
C MET A 271 -68.07 -21.59 75.85
N GLY A 272 -68.92 -22.27 75.08
CA GLY A 272 -70.37 -22.33 75.33
C GLY A 272 -70.80 -23.27 76.46
N LEU A 273 -69.87 -24.07 77.00
CA LEU A 273 -70.10 -24.99 78.13
C LEU A 273 -69.78 -24.39 79.51
N VAL A 274 -69.26 -23.16 79.56
CA VAL A 274 -69.03 -22.35 80.77
C VAL A 274 -70.10 -21.28 80.88
#